data_AF-A0AA38VRB5-F1
#
_entry.id   AF-A0AA38VRB5-F1
#
_cell.length_a   1.000
_cell.length_b   1.000
_cell.length_c   1.000
_cell.angle_alpha   90.00
_cell.angle_beta   90.00
_cell.angle_gamma   90.00
#
_symmetry.space_group_name_H-M   'P 1'
#
loop_
_entity.id
_entity.type
_entity.pdbx_description
1 polymer ?
#
loop_
_entity_poly.entity_id
_entity_poly.type
_entity_poly.pdbx_seq_one_letter_code
_entity_poly.pdbx_strand_id
1 'polypeptide(L)'
;MNGGTSSATTKDAVSHSSDDTGAIGKGAEAASEAGTDPHMETTAGPDDYNARAVRQSVRLFAGMSVALKLWEITSARLTRKNQESRRSSPHQKEKAAPQSPALRLSLSLSTIFLLYRLLFRFFARLRVQLLEPSAAPFRNRNPYTARTLTSRYAPAIGASVAGLALGVYPARQLRVSIAIYALFRALEFGWNAAEDGGMVWGWEKNGKIQRVRPWWWGSWMLQPLAFGQLLHAVVFDRDCFPPAYGEFIFKRSTAYIHSRPKDYPPGLTWPSTYDVVDSLAQMARLNWPPFISPTLFPHKDETLPPSLAAIEPLSSLWKVGVKRRWWRAMKGGDVWLFVLAVALTGVVYEKDARAVREQSWRKGISWVRGEGWRDWALEEDDALAMENVPGKTWED
;
A
#
# COMPACT_ATOMS: atom_id res chain seq x y z
N MET A 1 32.00 -8.24 -68.66
CA MET A 1 31.84 -8.73 -70.04
C MET A 1 31.47 -10.20 -69.95
N ASN A 2 30.48 -10.62 -70.74
CA ASN A 2 29.87 -11.96 -70.89
C ASN A 2 29.06 -12.45 -69.67
N GLY A 3 27.76 -12.77 -69.75
CA GLY A 3 26.85 -12.93 -70.89
C GLY A 3 26.40 -14.39 -71.04
N GLY A 4 25.09 -14.59 -71.18
CA GLY A 4 24.44 -15.78 -71.75
C GLY A 4 23.85 -16.74 -70.71
N THR A 5 22.55 -16.74 -70.39
CA THR A 5 21.35 -17.18 -71.18
C THR A 5 21.34 -18.64 -71.58
N SER A 6 20.21 -19.28 -71.25
CA SER A 6 19.39 -20.22 -72.03
C SER A 6 19.09 -21.53 -71.29
N SER A 7 17.94 -22.18 -71.42
CA SER A 7 16.57 -21.85 -71.86
C SER A 7 15.86 -23.19 -72.03
N ALA A 8 14.58 -23.24 -71.64
CA ALA A 8 13.54 -24.13 -72.19
C ALA A 8 13.76 -25.65 -71.96
N THR A 9 12.77 -26.54 -71.99
CA THR A 9 11.53 -26.68 -72.77
C THR A 9 10.79 -27.88 -72.13
N THR A 10 9.57 -27.73 -71.59
CA THR A 10 8.23 -27.98 -72.19
C THR A 10 7.70 -29.43 -72.20
N LYS A 11 6.38 -29.51 -71.91
CA LYS A 11 5.35 -30.47 -72.41
C LYS A 11 5.38 -31.91 -71.87
N ASP A 12 4.27 -32.63 -71.75
CA ASP A 12 2.81 -32.42 -71.74
C ASP A 12 2.20 -33.82 -71.45
N ALA A 13 0.88 -33.84 -71.17
CA ALA A 13 -0.08 -34.95 -71.36
C ALA A 13 -0.18 -36.02 -70.23
N VAL A 14 -1.31 -36.16 -69.50
CA VAL A 14 -2.67 -36.62 -69.92
C VAL A 14 -2.59 -38.12 -70.30
N SER A 15 -3.32 -39.10 -69.73
CA SER A 15 -4.77 -39.23 -69.44
C SER A 15 -5.13 -40.61 -68.82
N HIS A 16 -6.36 -40.67 -68.26
CA HIS A 16 -7.32 -41.81 -68.17
C HIS A 16 -7.15 -42.85 -67.05
N SER A 17 -8.12 -42.93 -66.11
CA SER A 17 -9.42 -43.66 -66.11
C SER A 17 -9.21 -45.13 -65.69
N SER A 18 -10.06 -45.82 -64.93
CA SER A 18 -11.50 -45.75 -64.70
C SER A 18 -11.85 -46.75 -63.57
N ASP A 19 -12.95 -46.48 -62.85
CA ASP A 19 -13.97 -47.36 -62.25
C ASP A 19 -13.66 -48.82 -61.89
N ASP A 20 -14.08 -49.27 -60.69
CA ASP A 20 -15.27 -50.13 -60.57
C ASP A 20 -15.76 -50.33 -59.11
N THR A 21 -16.95 -50.91 -59.06
CA THR A 21 -18.04 -50.93 -58.07
C THR A 21 -17.98 -51.93 -56.89
N GLY A 22 -18.57 -51.52 -55.75
CA GLY A 22 -19.68 -52.21 -55.05
C GLY A 22 -19.48 -53.52 -54.27
N ALA A 23 -19.77 -53.51 -52.95
CA ALA A 23 -20.58 -54.54 -52.27
C ALA A 23 -20.94 -54.16 -50.81
N ILE A 24 -22.15 -54.58 -50.43
CA ILE A 24 -22.90 -54.29 -49.19
C ILE A 24 -22.59 -55.34 -48.10
N GLY A 25 -22.50 -54.91 -46.84
CA GLY A 25 -22.49 -55.81 -45.67
C GLY A 25 -23.07 -55.13 -44.42
N LYS A 26 -24.16 -55.70 -43.88
CA LYS A 26 -24.92 -55.29 -42.68
C LYS A 26 -24.15 -55.57 -41.38
N GLY A 27 -24.40 -54.76 -40.34
CA GLY A 27 -24.20 -55.18 -38.94
C GLY A 27 -24.09 -54.01 -37.96
N ALA A 28 -25.11 -53.83 -37.13
CA ALA A 28 -25.13 -52.91 -35.99
C ALA A 28 -24.55 -53.58 -34.74
N GLU A 29 -23.74 -52.88 -33.94
CA GLU A 29 -23.89 -52.69 -32.47
C GLU A 29 -22.63 -52.09 -31.82
N ALA A 30 -22.87 -51.03 -31.06
CA ALA A 30 -22.34 -50.63 -29.74
C ALA A 30 -20.82 -50.66 -29.37
N ALA A 31 -20.49 -49.62 -28.58
CA ALA A 31 -19.39 -49.45 -27.62
C ALA A 31 -18.00 -49.17 -28.24
N SER A 32 -17.40 -47.98 -28.07
CA SER A 32 -16.89 -47.36 -26.83
C SER A 32 -15.36 -47.30 -26.91
N GLU A 33 -14.83 -46.13 -26.56
CA GLU A 33 -13.45 -45.82 -26.17
C GLU A 33 -12.37 -45.46 -27.20
N ALA A 34 -11.64 -44.42 -26.79
CA ALA A 34 -10.28 -43.98 -27.14
C ALA A 34 -10.11 -42.98 -28.29
N GLY A 35 -9.68 -41.76 -27.91
CA GLY A 35 -9.08 -40.79 -28.82
C GLY A 35 -9.08 -39.35 -28.32
N THR A 36 -8.52 -39.10 -27.13
CA THR A 36 -8.30 -37.74 -26.61
C THR A 36 -7.03 -37.16 -27.25
N ASP A 37 -7.17 -36.23 -28.20
CA ASP A 37 -6.09 -35.34 -28.64
C ASP A 37 -6.26 -33.96 -27.97
N PRO A 38 -5.27 -33.48 -27.19
CA PRO A 38 -5.42 -32.24 -26.43
C PRO A 38 -4.69 -31.06 -27.09
N HIS A 39 -4.98 -30.72 -28.36
CA HIS A 39 -4.52 -29.44 -28.92
C HIS A 39 -5.48 -28.91 -29.97
N MET A 40 -6.63 -28.40 -29.50
CA MET A 40 -7.42 -27.48 -30.29
C MET A 40 -7.68 -26.25 -29.41
N GLU A 41 -6.81 -25.24 -29.55
CA GLU A 41 -7.13 -23.88 -29.11
C GLU A 41 -8.42 -23.47 -29.80
N THR A 42 -9.52 -23.62 -29.09
CA THR A 42 -10.81 -23.10 -29.50
C THR A 42 -10.62 -21.60 -29.62
N THR A 43 -10.64 -21.07 -30.83
CA THR A 43 -10.65 -19.64 -31.11
C THR A 43 -11.88 -19.05 -30.41
N ALA A 44 -11.67 -18.60 -29.17
CA ALA A 44 -12.74 -18.13 -28.30
C ALA A 44 -13.42 -16.94 -28.96
N GLY A 45 -14.68 -17.12 -29.34
CA GLY A 45 -15.46 -16.08 -30.00
C GLY A 45 -15.59 -14.81 -29.15
N PRO A 46 -16.00 -13.67 -29.73
CA PRO A 46 -16.23 -12.43 -29.00
C PRO A 46 -17.12 -12.60 -27.75
N ASP A 47 -18.06 -13.53 -27.81
CA ASP A 47 -19.02 -13.87 -26.76
C ASP A 47 -18.43 -14.74 -25.64
N ASP A 48 -17.45 -15.57 -25.95
CA ASP A 48 -16.76 -16.40 -24.95
C ASP A 48 -16.00 -15.56 -23.94
N TYR A 49 -15.40 -14.45 -24.38
CA TYR A 49 -14.70 -13.54 -23.47
C TYR A 49 -15.67 -12.86 -22.50
N ASN A 50 -16.81 -12.37 -23.00
CA ASN A 50 -17.81 -11.72 -22.18
C ASN A 50 -18.40 -12.74 -21.18
N ALA A 51 -18.68 -13.96 -21.64
CA ALA A 51 -19.11 -15.05 -20.77
C ALA A 51 -18.03 -15.44 -19.74
N ARG A 52 -16.74 -15.47 -20.11
CA ARG A 52 -15.62 -15.69 -19.17
C ARG A 52 -15.54 -14.58 -18.13
N ALA A 53 -15.69 -13.32 -18.54
CA ALA A 53 -15.65 -12.17 -17.63
C ALA A 53 -16.80 -12.21 -16.62
N VAL A 54 -18.02 -12.51 -17.08
CA VAL A 54 -19.21 -12.68 -16.23
C VAL A 54 -19.05 -13.88 -15.29
N ARG A 55 -18.57 -15.04 -15.78
CA ARG A 55 -18.29 -16.20 -14.93
C ARG A 55 -17.27 -15.88 -13.84
N GLN A 56 -16.21 -15.16 -14.17
CA GLN A 56 -15.16 -14.78 -13.23
C GLN A 56 -15.66 -13.73 -12.22
N SER A 57 -16.49 -12.77 -12.61
CA SER A 57 -17.08 -11.81 -11.67
C SER A 57 -18.09 -12.49 -10.72
N VAL A 58 -18.85 -13.48 -11.19
CA VAL A 58 -19.75 -14.31 -10.37
C VAL A 58 -18.95 -15.18 -9.40
N ARG A 59 -17.88 -15.84 -9.86
CA ARG A 59 -16.96 -16.61 -8.98
C ARG A 59 -16.31 -15.72 -7.93
N LEU A 60 -15.88 -14.52 -8.31
CA LEU A 60 -15.32 -13.53 -7.39
C LEU A 60 -16.36 -13.05 -6.37
N PHE A 61 -17.60 -12.82 -6.80
CA PHE A 61 -18.71 -12.47 -5.92
C PHE A 61 -19.01 -13.58 -4.90
N ALA A 62 -19.10 -14.83 -5.36
CA ALA A 62 -19.34 -15.98 -4.49
C ALA A 62 -18.18 -16.18 -3.51
N GLY A 63 -16.94 -16.17 -4.00
CA GLY A 63 -15.73 -16.30 -3.19
C GLY A 63 -15.60 -15.20 -2.14
N MET A 64 -15.81 -13.94 -2.53
CA MET A 64 -15.76 -12.79 -1.61
C MET A 64 -16.87 -12.86 -0.55
N SER A 65 -18.07 -13.29 -0.95
CA SER A 65 -19.20 -13.45 -0.01
C SER A 65 -18.93 -14.54 1.02
N VAL A 66 -18.36 -15.67 0.60
CA VAL A 66 -17.94 -16.75 1.51
C VAL A 66 -16.83 -16.28 2.45
N ALA A 67 -15.82 -15.57 1.92
CA ALA A 67 -14.72 -15.02 2.71
C ALA A 67 -15.21 -14.02 3.77
N LEU A 68 -16.12 -13.12 3.41
CA LEU A 68 -16.70 -12.15 4.35
C LEU A 68 -17.57 -12.84 5.41
N LYS A 69 -18.31 -13.91 5.06
CA LYS A 69 -19.07 -14.71 6.03
C LYS A 69 -18.15 -15.46 7.00
N LEU A 70 -17.06 -16.04 6.50
CA LEU A 70 -16.01 -16.65 7.34
C LEU A 70 -15.37 -15.61 8.27
N TRP A 71 -15.13 -14.39 7.78
CA TRP A 71 -14.61 -13.30 8.59
C TRP A 71 -15.59 -12.85 9.67
N GLU A 72 -16.89 -12.72 9.37
CA GLU A 72 -17.93 -12.43 10.37
C GLU A 72 -17.97 -13.51 11.46
N ILE A 73 -17.90 -14.79 11.09
CA ILE A 73 -17.92 -15.91 12.06
C ILE A 73 -16.65 -15.93 12.94
N THR A 74 -15.48 -15.74 12.34
CA THR A 74 -14.19 -15.77 13.06
C THR A 74 -14.02 -14.54 13.96
N SER A 75 -14.36 -13.36 13.47
CA SER A 75 -14.33 -12.13 14.26
C SER A 75 -15.34 -12.17 15.41
N ALA A 76 -16.54 -12.73 15.21
CA ALA A 76 -17.51 -12.94 16.29
C ALA A 76 -16.99 -13.92 17.36
N ARG A 77 -16.26 -14.97 16.96
CA ARG A 77 -15.63 -15.91 17.93
C ARG A 77 -14.48 -15.27 18.69
N LEU A 78 -13.66 -14.45 18.04
CA LEU A 78 -12.55 -13.73 18.69
C LEU A 78 -13.06 -12.64 19.64
N THR A 79 -14.06 -11.87 19.22
CA THR A 79 -14.66 -10.80 20.04
C THR A 79 -15.50 -11.35 21.18
N ARG A 80 -16.18 -12.49 21.01
CA ARG A 80 -16.89 -13.20 22.10
C ARG A 80 -15.96 -13.59 23.26
N LYS A 81 -14.68 -13.89 22.96
CA LYS A 81 -13.65 -14.15 23.99
C LYS A 81 -13.22 -12.88 24.75
N ASN A 82 -13.35 -11.70 24.15
CA ASN A 82 -13.08 -10.40 24.80
C ASN A 82 -14.33 -9.76 25.45
N GLN A 83 -15.54 -10.16 25.05
CA GLN A 83 -16.79 -9.55 25.48
C GLN A 83 -17.32 -10.10 26.81
N GLU A 84 -16.77 -11.21 27.30
CA GLU A 84 -17.09 -11.78 28.63
C GLU A 84 -16.61 -10.86 29.76
N SER A 85 -15.68 -9.92 29.50
CA SER A 85 -15.18 -8.93 30.47
C SER A 85 -15.87 -7.55 30.42
N ARG A 86 -16.87 -7.32 29.55
CA ARG A 86 -17.54 -6.00 29.41
C ARG A 86 -19.05 -6.11 29.16
N ARG A 87 -19.78 -6.77 30.06
CA ARG A 87 -21.26 -6.76 30.06
C ARG A 87 -21.82 -5.86 31.15
N SER A 88 -22.03 -4.59 30.82
CA SER A 88 -23.04 -3.74 31.47
C SER A 88 -23.24 -2.44 30.68
N SER A 89 -24.10 -2.49 29.65
CA SER A 89 -25.08 -1.42 29.41
C SER A 89 -26.07 -1.84 28.32
N PRO A 90 -27.38 -1.90 28.60
CA PRO A 90 -28.40 -2.13 27.60
C PRO A 90 -28.95 -0.78 27.17
N HIS A 91 -28.74 -0.34 25.93
CA HIS A 91 -29.67 0.50 25.15
C HIS A 91 -29.00 0.90 23.83
N GLN A 92 -29.33 0.18 22.76
CA GLN A 92 -29.49 0.71 21.41
C GLN A 92 -29.91 -0.44 20.49
N LYS A 93 -31.23 -0.69 20.45
CA LYS A 93 -31.86 -1.38 19.32
C LYS A 93 -32.32 -0.29 18.37
N GLU A 94 -31.49 0.04 17.39
CA GLU A 94 -31.93 0.84 16.25
C GLU A 94 -31.84 0.02 14.96
N LYS A 95 -32.93 0.08 14.20
CA LYS A 95 -33.32 -0.83 13.13
C LYS A 95 -32.48 -0.57 11.88
N ALA A 96 -31.53 -1.45 11.57
CA ALA A 96 -30.88 -1.49 10.25
C ALA A 96 -31.56 -2.56 9.38
N ALA A 97 -31.97 -2.15 8.18
CA ALA A 97 -32.62 -2.98 7.16
C ALA A 97 -31.89 -4.32 6.88
N PRO A 98 -32.60 -5.38 6.42
CA PRO A 98 -32.03 -6.69 6.19
C PRO A 98 -31.28 -6.75 4.85
N GLN A 99 -30.17 -6.02 4.73
CA GLN A 99 -29.23 -6.19 3.63
C GLN A 99 -27.81 -6.08 4.19
N SER A 100 -27.16 -7.23 4.34
CA SER A 100 -25.88 -7.31 5.02
C SER A 100 -24.79 -6.45 4.33
N PRO A 101 -23.97 -5.72 5.10
CA PRO A 101 -22.86 -4.92 4.56
C PRO A 101 -21.86 -5.76 3.77
N ALA A 102 -21.73 -7.05 4.13
CA ALA A 102 -20.92 -8.03 3.41
C ALA A 102 -21.40 -8.28 1.97
N LEU A 103 -22.70 -8.45 1.74
CA LEU A 103 -23.24 -8.64 0.39
C LEU A 103 -23.04 -7.40 -0.48
N ARG A 104 -23.10 -6.20 0.12
CA ARG A 104 -22.86 -4.94 -0.58
C ARG A 104 -21.38 -4.74 -0.94
N LEU A 105 -20.44 -5.20 -0.09
CA LEU A 105 -19.00 -5.25 -0.41
C LEU A 105 -18.71 -6.20 -1.56
N SER A 106 -19.22 -7.43 -1.48
CA SER A 106 -19.01 -8.42 -2.55
C SER A 106 -19.59 -7.94 -3.87
N LEU A 107 -20.78 -7.33 -3.82
CA LEU A 107 -21.46 -6.79 -5.01
C LEU A 107 -20.67 -5.64 -5.62
N SER A 108 -20.20 -4.68 -4.81
CA SER A 108 -19.43 -3.54 -5.33
C SER A 108 -18.11 -3.99 -5.95
N LEU A 109 -17.38 -4.89 -5.28
CA LEU A 109 -16.11 -5.40 -5.77
C LEU A 109 -16.29 -6.20 -7.07
N SER A 110 -17.27 -7.12 -7.12
CA SER A 110 -17.59 -7.86 -8.34
C SER A 110 -17.98 -6.93 -9.50
N THR A 111 -18.77 -5.88 -9.21
CA THR A 111 -19.18 -4.87 -10.20
C THR A 111 -17.98 -4.10 -10.74
N ILE A 112 -17.03 -3.70 -9.88
CA ILE A 112 -15.79 -3.01 -10.30
C ILE A 112 -14.98 -3.90 -11.25
N PHE A 113 -14.76 -5.17 -10.91
CA PHE A 113 -13.97 -6.08 -11.74
C PHE A 113 -14.64 -6.38 -13.09
N LEU A 114 -15.96 -6.56 -13.09
CA LEU A 114 -16.74 -6.76 -14.31
C LEU A 114 -16.63 -5.53 -15.21
N LEU A 115 -16.95 -4.34 -14.69
CA LEU A 115 -16.90 -3.09 -15.44
C LEU A 115 -15.50 -2.80 -15.96
N TYR A 116 -14.46 -2.97 -15.13
CA TYR A 116 -13.07 -2.75 -15.54
C TYR A 116 -12.71 -3.60 -16.76
N ARG A 117 -13.06 -4.89 -16.76
CA ARG A 117 -12.75 -5.81 -17.87
C ARG A 117 -13.54 -5.51 -19.13
N LEU A 118 -14.81 -5.14 -19.01
CA LEU A 118 -15.63 -4.76 -20.15
C LEU A 118 -15.14 -3.44 -20.77
N LEU A 119 -14.92 -2.40 -19.96
CA LEU A 119 -14.44 -1.11 -20.42
C LEU A 119 -13.03 -1.22 -21.02
N PHE A 120 -12.11 -1.93 -20.37
CA PHE A 120 -10.76 -2.13 -20.90
C PHE A 120 -10.78 -2.77 -22.28
N ARG A 121 -11.59 -3.81 -22.46
CA ARG A 121 -11.76 -4.47 -23.77
C ARG A 121 -12.44 -3.56 -24.78
N PHE A 122 -13.48 -2.82 -24.38
CA PHE A 122 -14.15 -1.86 -25.24
C PHE A 122 -13.16 -0.82 -25.77
N PHE A 123 -12.40 -0.16 -24.89
CA PHE A 123 -11.41 0.84 -25.29
C PHE A 123 -10.23 0.24 -26.05
N ALA A 124 -9.81 -0.99 -25.74
CA ALA A 124 -8.77 -1.68 -26.51
C ALA A 124 -9.23 -2.00 -27.94
N ARG A 125 -10.48 -2.49 -28.11
CA ARG A 125 -11.05 -2.73 -29.45
C ARG A 125 -11.28 -1.43 -30.20
N LEU A 126 -11.83 -0.42 -29.54
CA LEU A 126 -12.05 0.91 -30.11
C LEU A 126 -10.72 1.51 -30.58
N ARG A 127 -9.64 1.36 -29.82
CA ARG A 127 -8.29 1.79 -30.23
C ARG A 127 -7.84 1.07 -31.51
N VAL A 128 -8.02 -0.24 -31.60
CA VAL A 128 -7.64 -1.02 -32.79
C VAL A 128 -8.45 -0.57 -34.02
N GLN A 129 -9.76 -0.39 -33.86
CA GLN A 129 -10.65 0.09 -34.93
C GLN A 129 -10.31 1.52 -35.38
N LEU A 130 -9.92 2.40 -34.45
CA LEU A 130 -9.51 3.77 -34.78
C LEU A 130 -8.12 3.86 -35.44
N LEU A 131 -7.28 2.83 -35.26
CA LEU A 131 -5.98 2.74 -35.93
C LEU A 131 -6.11 2.19 -37.36
N GLU A 132 -7.23 1.54 -37.68
CA GLU A 132 -7.49 0.98 -39.00
C GLU A 132 -7.54 2.08 -40.08
N PRO A 133 -7.03 1.83 -41.30
CA PRO A 133 -7.00 2.83 -42.38
C PRO A 133 -8.39 3.37 -42.73
N SER A 134 -9.44 2.54 -42.59
CA SER A 134 -10.84 2.88 -42.83
C SER A 134 -11.37 3.99 -41.90
N ALA A 135 -10.78 4.17 -40.72
CA ALA A 135 -11.16 5.19 -39.74
C ALA A 135 -10.42 6.53 -39.90
N ALA A 136 -9.61 6.70 -40.95
CA ALA A 136 -8.96 7.96 -41.31
C ALA A 136 -9.89 9.22 -41.34
N PRO A 137 -11.11 9.18 -41.92
CA PRO A 137 -11.98 10.35 -41.94
C PRO A 137 -12.41 10.81 -40.54
N PHE A 138 -12.57 9.90 -39.58
CA PHE A 138 -12.87 10.26 -38.19
C PHE A 138 -11.69 10.95 -37.50
N ARG A 139 -10.46 10.46 -37.73
CA ARG A 139 -9.24 11.07 -37.16
C ARG A 139 -9.00 12.48 -37.67
N ASN A 140 -9.27 12.70 -38.95
CA ASN A 140 -9.10 14.02 -39.59
C ASN A 140 -10.18 15.01 -39.14
N ARG A 141 -11.40 14.52 -38.84
CA ARG A 141 -12.50 15.35 -38.33
C ARG A 141 -12.30 15.78 -36.88
N ASN A 142 -11.73 14.93 -36.02
CA ASN A 142 -11.54 15.20 -34.59
C ASN A 142 -10.12 14.83 -34.11
N PRO A 143 -9.11 15.68 -34.37
CA PRO A 143 -7.71 15.34 -34.14
C PRO A 143 -7.37 15.14 -32.65
N TYR A 144 -7.93 15.96 -31.75
CA TYR A 144 -7.67 15.86 -30.31
C TYR A 144 -8.28 14.59 -29.70
N THR A 145 -9.54 14.31 -29.99
CA THR A 145 -10.24 13.11 -29.49
C THR A 145 -9.64 11.82 -30.05
N ALA A 146 -9.25 11.83 -31.32
CA ALA A 146 -8.54 10.70 -31.91
C ALA A 146 -7.19 10.46 -31.23
N ARG A 147 -6.43 11.52 -30.93
CA ARG A 147 -5.13 11.41 -30.26
C ARG A 147 -5.26 10.87 -28.83
N THR A 148 -6.29 11.26 -28.08
CA THR A 148 -6.51 10.73 -26.73
C THR A 148 -6.93 9.26 -26.76
N LEU A 149 -7.89 8.88 -27.63
CA LEU A 149 -8.40 7.51 -27.74
C LEU A 149 -7.40 6.52 -28.36
N THR A 150 -6.45 6.98 -29.19
CA THR A 150 -5.40 6.12 -29.78
C THR A 150 -4.16 5.99 -28.90
N SER A 151 -4.05 6.78 -27.82
CA SER A 151 -2.92 6.73 -26.89
C SER A 151 -2.75 5.35 -26.25
N ARG A 152 -1.50 4.99 -25.90
CA ARG A 152 -1.18 3.68 -25.29
C ARG A 152 -1.94 3.44 -23.98
N TYR A 153 -2.19 4.50 -23.22
CA TYR A 153 -2.83 4.45 -21.91
C TYR A 153 -4.36 4.61 -21.96
N ALA A 154 -4.94 4.92 -23.13
CA ALA A 154 -6.39 5.14 -23.27
C ALA A 154 -7.24 3.98 -22.71
N PRO A 155 -6.92 2.70 -22.97
CA PRO A 155 -7.70 1.59 -22.43
C PRO A 155 -7.63 1.48 -20.89
N ALA A 156 -6.48 1.79 -20.29
CA ALA A 156 -6.29 1.74 -18.85
C ALA A 156 -7.01 2.90 -18.15
N ILE A 157 -6.88 4.12 -18.68
CA ILE A 157 -7.56 5.31 -18.15
C ILE A 157 -9.08 5.15 -18.30
N GLY A 158 -9.54 4.69 -19.46
CA GLY A 158 -10.96 4.38 -19.67
C GLY A 158 -11.48 3.35 -18.67
N ALA A 159 -10.74 2.27 -18.43
CA ALA A 159 -11.12 1.22 -17.47
C ALA A 159 -11.14 1.70 -16.01
N SER A 160 -10.35 2.70 -15.61
CA SER A 160 -10.37 3.26 -14.25
C SER A 160 -11.70 3.90 -13.86
N VAL A 161 -12.55 4.27 -14.83
CA VAL A 161 -13.93 4.76 -14.57
C VAL A 161 -14.77 3.70 -13.85
N ALA A 162 -14.44 2.42 -13.97
CA ALA A 162 -15.06 1.34 -13.20
C ALA A 162 -14.94 1.54 -11.68
N GLY A 163 -13.93 2.29 -11.22
CA GLY A 163 -13.77 2.66 -9.81
C GLY A 163 -14.93 3.49 -9.23
N LEU A 164 -15.71 4.18 -10.08
CA LEU A 164 -16.91 4.90 -9.64
C LEU A 164 -17.98 3.96 -9.06
N ALA A 165 -17.97 2.67 -9.40
CA ALA A 165 -18.85 1.67 -8.81
C ALA A 165 -18.62 1.45 -7.31
N LEU A 166 -17.49 1.92 -6.74
CA LEU A 166 -17.27 1.98 -5.29
C LEU A 166 -18.32 2.88 -4.59
N GLY A 167 -18.94 3.81 -5.33
CA GLY A 167 -20.06 4.63 -4.89
C GLY A 167 -21.33 3.87 -4.51
N VAL A 168 -21.45 2.59 -4.90
CA VAL A 168 -22.59 1.72 -4.55
C VAL A 168 -22.46 1.17 -3.11
N TYR A 169 -21.25 1.09 -2.54
CA TYR A 169 -21.00 0.39 -1.28
C TYR A 169 -21.24 1.23 0.00
N PRO A 170 -22.34 1.14 0.77
CA PRO A 170 -22.61 2.08 1.85
C PRO A 170 -21.80 1.77 3.12
N ALA A 171 -20.58 2.30 3.21
CA ALA A 171 -19.85 2.48 4.46
C ALA A 171 -18.92 3.69 4.29
N ARG A 172 -19.29 4.81 4.93
CA ARG A 172 -18.63 6.12 4.73
C ARG A 172 -17.13 6.08 5.02
N GLN A 173 -16.71 5.29 6.02
CA GLN A 173 -15.31 5.20 6.45
C GLN A 173 -14.44 4.33 5.52
N LEU A 174 -14.91 3.13 5.14
CA LEU A 174 -14.13 2.23 4.27
C LEU A 174 -13.93 2.80 2.86
N ARG A 175 -14.91 3.50 2.30
CA ARG A 175 -14.75 4.20 1.00
C ARG A 175 -13.61 5.22 1.06
N VAL A 176 -13.61 6.03 2.11
CA VAL A 176 -12.59 7.07 2.30
C VAL A 176 -11.22 6.42 2.46
N SER A 177 -11.10 5.36 3.26
CA SER A 177 -9.84 4.62 3.41
C SER A 177 -9.35 4.00 2.09
N ILE A 178 -10.22 3.35 1.31
CA ILE A 178 -9.86 2.76 0.02
C ILE A 178 -9.48 3.86 -0.99
N ALA A 179 -10.21 4.97 -1.01
CA ALA A 179 -9.92 6.10 -1.90
C ALA A 179 -8.57 6.75 -1.56
N ILE A 180 -8.31 6.99 -0.28
CA ILE A 180 -7.03 7.50 0.20
C ILE A 180 -5.91 6.51 -0.15
N TYR A 181 -6.08 5.22 0.17
CA TYR A 181 -5.09 4.19 -0.14
C TYR A 181 -4.80 4.09 -1.64
N ALA A 182 -5.82 4.05 -2.48
CA ALA A 182 -5.68 3.99 -3.93
C ALA A 182 -5.01 5.26 -4.48
N LEU A 183 -5.32 6.44 -3.93
CA LEU A 183 -4.67 7.69 -4.28
C LEU A 183 -3.17 7.66 -3.95
N PHE A 184 -2.81 7.27 -2.73
CA PHE A 184 -1.40 7.18 -2.33
C PHE A 184 -0.63 6.13 -3.14
N ARG A 185 -1.24 4.97 -3.42
CA ARG A 185 -0.63 3.96 -4.30
C ARG A 185 -0.48 4.47 -5.73
N ALA A 186 -1.45 5.22 -6.26
CA ALA A 186 -1.33 5.84 -7.58
C ALA A 186 -0.23 6.90 -7.63
N LEU A 187 -0.09 7.69 -6.56
CA LEU A 187 1.00 8.67 -6.41
C LEU A 187 2.37 7.98 -6.31
N GLU A 188 2.47 6.86 -5.57
CA GLU A 188 3.68 6.05 -5.51
C GLU A 188 4.08 5.52 -6.89
N PHE A 189 3.14 4.93 -7.64
CA PHE A 189 3.42 4.47 -9.00
C PHE A 189 3.76 5.63 -9.95
N GLY A 190 3.11 6.78 -9.79
CA GLY A 190 3.40 7.98 -10.57
C GLY A 190 4.80 8.54 -10.26
N TRP A 191 5.18 8.54 -8.99
CA TRP A 191 6.53 8.93 -8.56
C TRP A 191 7.59 7.99 -9.11
N ASN A 192 7.38 6.68 -8.98
CA ASN A 192 8.31 5.67 -9.51
C ASN A 192 8.44 5.79 -11.03
N ALA A 193 7.34 5.98 -11.76
CA ALA A 193 7.39 6.17 -13.21
C ALA A 193 8.09 7.48 -13.63
N ALA A 194 7.93 8.56 -12.86
CA ALA A 194 8.62 9.83 -13.10
C ALA A 194 10.12 9.72 -12.79
N GLU A 195 10.48 8.91 -11.79
CA GLU A 195 11.86 8.59 -11.44
C GLU A 195 12.53 7.70 -12.48
N ASP A 196 11.89 6.59 -12.87
CA ASP A 196 12.37 5.70 -13.94
C ASP A 196 12.52 6.45 -15.28
N GLY A 197 11.61 7.41 -15.52
CA GLY A 197 11.65 8.30 -16.68
C GLY A 197 12.72 9.40 -16.59
N GLY A 198 13.55 9.44 -15.54
CA GLY A 198 14.59 10.47 -15.36
C GLY A 198 14.07 11.91 -15.17
N MET A 199 12.76 12.08 -14.94
CA MET A 199 12.16 13.41 -14.79
C MET A 199 12.48 14.04 -13.43
N VAL A 200 12.72 13.22 -12.40
CA VAL A 200 13.01 13.67 -11.03
C VAL A 200 14.52 13.69 -10.77
N TRP A 201 15.20 12.59 -11.05
CA TRP A 201 16.66 12.46 -10.94
C TRP A 201 17.20 12.27 -12.35
N GLY A 202 18.00 13.24 -12.80
CA GLY A 202 18.26 13.51 -14.21
C GLY A 202 18.72 12.31 -15.06
N TRP A 203 18.57 12.46 -16.37
CA TRP A 203 18.80 11.43 -17.37
C TRP A 203 20.30 11.08 -17.52
N GLU A 204 20.60 9.83 -17.83
CA GLU A 204 21.87 9.47 -18.43
C GLU A 204 21.85 9.89 -19.90
N LYS A 205 22.67 10.90 -20.24
CA LYS A 205 22.89 11.29 -21.63
C LYS A 205 24.35 11.06 -21.95
N ASN A 206 24.62 10.21 -22.95
CA ASN A 206 25.97 9.89 -23.43
C ASN A 206 26.92 9.43 -22.30
N GLY A 207 26.48 8.51 -21.45
CA GLY A 207 27.31 7.93 -20.38
C GLY A 207 27.71 8.90 -19.26
N LYS A 208 27.12 10.10 -19.20
CA LYS A 208 27.29 11.04 -18.09
C LYS A 208 25.99 11.16 -17.31
N ILE A 209 26.00 10.67 -16.07
CA ILE A 209 24.89 10.81 -15.14
C ILE A 209 24.86 12.28 -14.67
N GLN A 210 23.84 13.05 -15.05
CA GLN A 210 23.77 14.46 -14.67
C GLN A 210 23.37 14.66 -13.21
N ARG A 211 22.49 13.81 -12.65
CA ARG A 211 22.08 13.86 -11.22
C ARG A 211 21.67 12.48 -10.73
N VAL A 212 22.54 11.83 -9.96
CA VAL A 212 22.19 10.62 -9.20
C VAL A 212 21.26 11.03 -8.04
N ARG A 213 20.27 10.19 -7.73
CA ARG A 213 19.50 10.30 -6.48
C ARG A 213 20.48 10.39 -5.30
N PRO A 214 20.36 11.38 -4.40
CA PRO A 214 21.20 11.42 -3.20
C PRO A 214 21.03 10.12 -2.43
N TRP A 215 22.14 9.48 -2.02
CA TRP A 215 22.10 8.18 -1.35
C TRP A 215 21.25 8.18 -0.06
N TRP A 216 21.10 9.35 0.59
CA TRP A 216 20.29 9.52 1.80
C TRP A 216 18.81 9.85 1.50
N TRP A 217 18.44 10.04 0.23
CA TRP A 217 17.10 10.43 -0.19
C TRP A 217 16.32 9.20 -0.70
N GLY A 218 15.40 8.70 0.12
CA GLY A 218 14.57 7.54 -0.22
C GLY A 218 13.10 7.74 0.15
N SER A 219 12.25 6.79 -0.28
CA SER A 219 10.82 6.76 0.06
C SER A 219 10.56 6.78 1.58
N TRP A 220 11.56 6.37 2.38
CA TRP A 220 11.52 6.42 3.83
C TRP A 220 11.48 7.85 4.41
N MET A 221 11.80 8.91 3.65
CA MET A 221 11.81 10.28 4.19
C MET A 221 10.42 10.81 4.59
N LEU A 222 9.34 10.22 4.09
CA LEU A 222 7.98 10.54 4.54
C LEU A 222 7.68 9.98 5.94
N GLN A 223 8.39 8.93 6.36
CA GLN A 223 8.16 8.26 7.64
C GLN A 223 8.46 9.18 8.85
N PRO A 224 9.62 9.88 8.94
CA PRO A 224 9.87 10.83 10.03
C PRO A 224 8.78 11.91 10.14
N LEU A 225 8.30 12.43 9.01
CA LEU A 225 7.25 13.44 8.99
C LEU A 225 5.90 12.87 9.48
N ALA A 226 5.53 11.67 9.04
CA ALA A 226 4.33 10.98 9.49
C ALA A 226 4.38 10.68 11.00
N PHE A 227 5.53 10.26 11.51
CA PHE A 227 5.70 10.06 12.96
C PHE A 227 5.69 11.38 13.75
N GLY A 228 6.23 12.46 13.19
CA GLY A 228 6.11 13.79 13.77
C GLY A 228 4.64 14.23 13.88
N GLN A 229 3.85 13.99 12.84
CA GLN A 229 2.41 14.25 12.85
C GLN A 229 1.67 13.37 13.86
N LEU A 230 2.05 12.10 14.00
CA LEU A 230 1.49 11.21 15.01
C LEU A 230 1.84 11.69 16.43
N LEU A 231 3.08 12.11 16.68
CA LEU A 231 3.47 12.68 17.98
C LEU A 231 2.69 13.95 18.28
N HIS A 232 2.55 14.84 17.29
CA HIS A 232 1.72 16.03 17.43
C HIS A 232 0.26 15.68 17.75
N ALA A 233 -0.31 14.67 17.08
CA ALA A 233 -1.66 14.20 17.35
C ALA A 233 -1.80 13.60 18.76
N VAL A 234 -0.82 12.83 19.26
CA VAL A 234 -0.84 12.31 20.64
C VAL A 234 -0.93 13.43 21.67
N VAL A 235 -0.13 14.49 21.48
CA VAL A 235 0.03 15.56 22.46
C VAL A 235 -1.07 16.60 22.36
N PHE A 236 -1.42 17.06 21.14
CA PHE A 236 -2.34 18.18 20.97
C PHE A 236 -3.76 17.76 20.57
N ASP A 237 -3.91 16.69 19.77
CA ASP A 237 -5.16 16.31 19.10
C ASP A 237 -5.48 14.82 19.30
N ARG A 238 -5.73 14.43 20.57
CA ARG A 238 -5.89 13.03 20.98
C ARG A 238 -6.95 12.27 20.19
N ASP A 239 -8.02 12.94 19.75
CA ASP A 239 -9.11 12.32 19.01
C ASP A 239 -8.70 11.84 17.61
N CYS A 240 -7.61 12.40 17.06
CA CYS A 240 -7.05 11.99 15.78
C CYS A 240 -6.02 10.86 15.90
N PHE A 241 -5.64 10.46 17.12
CA PHE A 241 -4.60 9.48 17.33
C PHE A 241 -5.14 8.04 17.45
N PRO A 242 -4.61 7.06 16.69
CA PRO A 242 -5.08 5.68 16.75
C PRO A 242 -4.87 5.04 18.14
N PRO A 243 -5.93 4.60 18.84
CA PRO A 243 -5.81 4.13 20.23
C PRO A 243 -4.96 2.87 20.36
N ALA A 244 -5.06 1.95 19.39
CA ALA A 244 -4.27 0.72 19.37
C ALA A 244 -2.75 1.00 19.26
N TYR A 245 -2.38 2.03 18.49
CA TYR A 245 -0.98 2.44 18.35
C TYR A 245 -0.47 3.11 19.64
N GLY A 246 -1.32 3.91 20.29
CA GLY A 246 -1.03 4.49 21.61
C GLY A 246 -0.77 3.46 22.68
N GLU A 247 -1.68 2.51 22.84
CA GLU A 247 -1.55 1.46 23.85
C GLU A 247 -0.25 0.65 23.63
N PHE A 248 0.09 0.37 22.37
CA PHE A 248 1.34 -0.30 22.03
C PHE A 248 2.59 0.50 22.45
N ILE A 249 2.64 1.80 22.16
CA ILE A 249 3.76 2.66 22.53
C ILE A 249 3.87 2.77 24.05
N PHE A 250 2.77 3.11 24.71
CA PHE A 250 2.76 3.37 26.16
C PHE A 250 3.08 2.12 26.98
N LYS A 251 2.66 0.94 26.50
CA LYS A 251 3.00 -0.34 27.13
C LYS A 251 4.49 -0.68 27.01
N ARG A 252 5.17 -0.19 25.97
CA ARG A 252 6.61 -0.39 25.75
C ARG A 252 7.48 0.73 26.33
N SER A 253 6.89 1.86 26.71
CA SER A 253 7.60 3.01 27.26
C SER A 253 7.68 3.03 28.78
N THR A 254 7.70 1.87 29.45
CA THR A 254 7.68 1.76 30.92
C THR A 254 8.89 2.39 31.60
N ALA A 255 10.00 2.55 30.88
CA ALA A 255 11.21 3.22 31.37
C ALA A 255 11.05 4.74 31.49
N TYR A 256 10.14 5.34 30.73
CA TYR A 256 9.90 6.79 30.73
C TYR A 256 8.58 7.14 31.43
N ILE A 257 7.56 6.31 31.23
CA ILE A 257 6.26 6.44 31.88
C ILE A 257 6.14 5.33 32.91
N HIS A 258 6.36 5.71 34.16
CA HIS A 258 6.36 4.78 35.28
C HIS A 258 4.93 4.33 35.59
N SER A 259 4.71 3.02 35.59
CA SER A 259 3.49 2.44 36.15
C SER A 259 3.42 2.69 37.66
N ARG A 260 2.22 2.78 38.21
CA ARG A 260 2.00 2.92 39.66
C ARG A 260 2.84 1.89 40.42
N PRO A 261 3.76 2.32 41.32
CA PRO A 261 4.54 1.40 42.14
C PRO A 261 3.64 0.53 43.02
N LYS A 262 4.05 -0.72 43.28
CA LYS A 262 3.26 -1.67 44.08
C LYS A 262 3.09 -1.23 45.54
N ASP A 263 4.11 -0.54 46.08
CA ASP A 263 4.16 -0.11 47.47
C ASP A 263 3.55 1.29 47.69
N TYR A 264 2.90 1.85 46.67
CA TYR A 264 2.37 3.20 46.73
C TYR A 264 1.06 3.24 47.54
N PRO A 265 0.88 4.21 48.46
CA PRO A 265 -0.31 4.30 49.30
C PRO A 265 -1.61 4.28 48.47
N PRO A 266 -2.63 3.52 48.88
CA PRO A 266 -3.89 3.42 48.13
C PRO A 266 -4.65 4.75 48.06
N GLY A 267 -4.44 5.65 49.02
CA GLY A 267 -5.11 6.96 49.11
C GLY A 267 -4.50 8.10 48.30
N LEU A 268 -3.29 7.94 47.75
CA LEU A 268 -2.71 8.94 46.84
C LEU A 268 -2.99 8.58 45.39
N THR A 269 -3.35 9.59 44.60
CA THR A 269 -3.51 9.45 43.15
C THR A 269 -2.14 9.33 42.48
N TRP A 270 -2.04 8.42 41.51
CA TRP A 270 -0.87 8.30 40.65
C TRP A 270 -1.27 8.81 39.26
N PRO A 271 -0.46 9.66 38.60
CA PRO A 271 -0.82 10.21 37.30
C PRO A 271 -0.94 9.09 36.26
N SER A 272 -2.04 9.10 35.51
CA SER A 272 -2.21 8.20 34.37
C SER A 272 -1.24 8.60 33.25
N THR A 273 -0.88 7.65 32.39
CA THR A 273 -0.11 7.90 31.17
C THR A 273 -0.67 9.07 30.36
N TYR A 274 -1.99 9.15 30.24
CA TYR A 274 -2.65 10.24 29.50
C TYR A 274 -2.60 11.56 30.25
N ASP A 275 -2.65 11.55 31.58
CA ASP A 275 -2.51 12.77 32.38
C ASP A 275 -1.12 13.37 32.20
N VAL A 276 -0.09 12.52 32.05
CA VAL A 276 1.29 12.94 31.73
C VAL A 276 1.38 13.57 30.33
N VAL A 277 0.67 13.01 29.34
CA VAL A 277 0.63 13.58 27.98
C VAL A 277 -0.14 14.90 27.94
N ASP A 278 -1.26 15.00 28.66
CA ASP A 278 -2.07 16.21 28.73
C ASP A 278 -1.33 17.34 29.46
N SER A 279 -0.56 17.00 30.49
CA SER A 279 0.30 17.96 31.20
C SER A 279 1.49 18.39 30.33
N LEU A 280 2.06 17.50 29.51
CA LEU A 280 3.04 17.88 28.48
C LEU A 280 2.45 18.87 27.46
N ALA A 281 1.22 18.61 26.99
CA ALA A 281 0.52 19.48 26.05
C ALA A 281 0.26 20.88 26.63
N GLN A 282 -0.16 20.93 27.90
CA GLN A 282 -0.34 22.19 28.64
C GLN A 282 0.98 22.95 28.79
N MET A 283 2.09 22.27 29.11
CA MET A 283 3.42 22.87 29.17
C MET A 283 3.88 23.44 27.81
N ALA A 284 3.61 22.72 26.73
CA ALA A 284 3.92 23.17 25.38
C ALA A 284 3.09 24.42 24.99
N ARG A 285 1.79 24.47 25.34
CA ARG A 285 0.92 25.64 25.13
C ARG A 285 1.37 26.87 25.92
N LEU A 286 1.91 26.66 27.12
CA LEU A 286 2.48 27.71 27.96
C LEU A 286 3.88 28.16 27.52
N ASN A 287 4.40 27.65 26.39
CA ASN A 287 5.74 27.94 25.88
C ASN A 287 6.85 27.66 26.90
N TRP A 288 6.70 26.60 27.72
CA TRP A 288 7.70 26.17 28.70
C TRP A 288 8.15 27.30 29.66
N PRO A 289 7.28 27.70 30.62
CA PRO A 289 7.57 28.82 31.52
C PRO A 289 8.81 28.56 32.39
N PRO A 290 9.52 29.62 32.82
CA PRO A 290 10.72 29.49 33.64
C PRO A 290 10.42 28.80 34.98
N PHE A 291 11.34 27.94 35.44
CA PHE A 291 11.25 27.33 36.78
C PHE A 291 11.61 28.37 37.78
N ILE A 292 10.78 28.46 38.80
CA ILE A 292 11.11 29.13 40.03
C ILE A 292 11.14 28.00 41.03
N SER A 293 12.33 27.68 41.55
CA SER A 293 12.46 26.60 42.50
C SER A 293 11.63 26.93 43.75
N PRO A 294 10.71 26.06 44.18
CA PRO A 294 9.94 26.28 45.40
C PRO A 294 10.84 26.52 46.61
N THR A 295 12.01 25.88 46.64
CA THR A 295 13.00 25.99 47.73
C THR A 295 13.67 27.37 47.83
N LEU A 296 13.96 28.05 46.72
CA LEU A 296 14.59 29.39 46.76
C LEU A 296 13.57 30.53 46.81
N PHE A 297 12.31 30.27 46.46
CA PHE A 297 11.26 31.29 46.45
C PHE A 297 9.97 30.74 47.09
N PRO A 298 9.94 30.60 48.43
CA PRO A 298 8.84 29.97 49.18
C PRO A 298 7.50 30.74 49.16
N HIS A 299 7.47 31.92 48.54
CA HIS A 299 6.28 32.78 48.43
C HIS A 299 5.80 32.93 46.99
N LYS A 300 6.34 32.14 46.05
CA LYS A 300 5.98 32.17 44.62
C LYS A 300 5.44 30.81 44.19
N ASP A 301 4.37 30.37 44.86
CA ASP A 301 3.85 29.01 44.78
C ASP A 301 3.06 28.69 43.49
N GLU A 302 2.65 29.69 42.72
CA GLU A 302 1.78 29.50 41.54
C GLU A 302 2.50 29.78 40.20
N THR A 303 3.58 29.05 39.92
CA THR A 303 4.27 29.21 38.62
C THR A 303 3.84 28.20 37.57
N LEU A 304 3.20 27.12 38.00
CA LEU A 304 2.63 26.09 37.15
C LEU A 304 1.22 25.75 37.67
N PRO A 305 0.21 25.62 36.80
CA PRO A 305 -1.10 25.09 37.18
C PRO A 305 -0.95 23.78 37.98
N PRO A 306 -1.83 23.52 38.97
CA PRO A 306 -1.75 22.33 39.83
C PRO A 306 -1.74 20.99 39.07
N SER A 307 -2.23 20.97 37.83
CA SER A 307 -2.15 19.83 36.90
C SER A 307 -0.72 19.47 36.45
N LEU A 308 0.25 20.37 36.59
CA LEU A 308 1.61 20.25 36.04
C LEU A 308 2.69 19.92 37.08
N ALA A 309 2.35 19.85 38.37
CA ALA A 309 3.30 19.53 39.44
C ALA A 309 4.01 18.18 39.22
N ALA A 310 3.35 17.23 38.56
CA ALA A 310 3.90 15.90 38.29
C ALA A 310 5.09 15.89 37.30
N ILE A 311 5.28 16.93 36.47
CA ILE A 311 6.37 17.00 35.46
C ILE A 311 7.48 17.99 35.87
N GLU A 312 7.42 18.55 37.09
CA GLU A 312 8.42 19.48 37.61
C GLU A 312 9.88 19.03 37.39
N PRO A 313 10.26 17.74 37.59
CA PRO A 313 11.63 17.28 37.41
C PRO A 313 12.18 17.43 35.99
N LEU A 314 11.37 17.15 34.95
CA LEU A 314 11.79 17.29 33.54
C LEU A 314 12.04 18.74 33.16
N SER A 315 11.34 19.66 33.80
CA SER A 315 11.45 21.09 33.48
C SER A 315 12.82 21.67 33.85
N SER A 316 13.52 21.08 34.81
CA SER A 316 14.80 21.59 35.34
C SER A 316 15.94 21.61 34.29
N LEU A 317 16.06 20.54 33.48
CA LEU A 317 17.13 20.39 32.48
C LEU A 317 16.97 21.38 31.31
N TRP A 318 15.74 21.51 30.79
CA TRP A 318 15.42 22.50 29.76
C TRP A 318 15.86 23.91 30.16
N LYS A 319 15.69 24.26 31.42
CA LYS A 319 15.91 25.61 31.94
C LYS A 319 17.37 25.94 32.15
N VAL A 320 18.19 24.98 32.60
CA VAL A 320 19.65 25.12 32.57
C VAL A 320 20.11 25.41 31.14
N GLY A 321 19.52 24.70 30.19
CA GLY A 321 19.72 24.89 28.77
C GLY A 321 19.42 26.32 28.26
N VAL A 322 18.22 26.82 28.55
CA VAL A 322 17.81 28.18 28.15
C VAL A 322 18.68 29.23 28.82
N LYS A 323 18.98 29.08 30.12
CA LYS A 323 19.83 30.02 30.88
C LYS A 323 21.25 30.08 30.32
N ARG A 324 21.82 28.95 29.90
CA ARG A 324 23.14 28.86 29.26
C ARG A 324 23.11 29.19 27.76
N ARG A 325 21.97 29.61 27.20
CA ARG A 325 21.74 29.86 25.77
C ARG A 325 22.08 28.68 24.86
N TRP A 326 21.98 27.45 25.38
CA TRP A 326 22.19 26.23 24.58
C TRP A 326 21.07 26.01 23.56
N TRP A 327 19.86 26.50 23.84
CA TRP A 327 18.69 26.32 22.99
C TRP A 327 17.83 27.59 22.97
N ARG A 328 17.15 27.84 21.84
CA ARG A 328 16.09 28.86 21.72
C ARG A 328 14.74 28.17 21.66
N ALA A 329 13.76 28.66 22.42
CA ALA A 329 12.40 28.15 22.35
C ALA A 329 11.81 28.45 20.95
N MET A 330 11.52 27.40 20.19
CA MET A 330 10.80 27.48 18.92
C MET A 330 9.45 26.81 19.09
N LYS A 331 8.41 27.37 18.47
CA LYS A 331 7.07 26.78 18.48
C LYS A 331 7.12 25.42 17.76
N GLY A 332 6.74 24.35 18.46
CA GLY A 332 6.82 22.98 17.94
C GLY A 332 8.25 22.45 17.78
N GLY A 333 9.23 23.04 18.46
CA GLY A 333 10.63 22.59 18.39
C GLY A 333 10.85 21.16 18.90
N ASP A 334 10.00 20.69 19.81
CA ASP A 334 9.91 19.32 20.29
C ASP A 334 9.52 18.33 19.18
N VAL A 335 8.52 18.66 18.37
CA VAL A 335 8.11 17.84 17.21
C VAL A 335 9.23 17.82 16.17
N TRP A 336 9.84 18.96 15.86
CA TRP A 336 10.96 19.02 14.92
C TRP A 336 12.20 18.27 15.39
N LEU A 337 12.51 18.33 16.69
CA LEU A 337 13.59 17.56 17.30
C LEU A 337 13.34 16.06 17.14
N PHE A 338 12.12 15.61 17.39
CA PHE A 338 11.73 14.21 17.19
C PHE A 338 11.82 13.81 15.71
N VAL A 339 11.29 14.62 14.80
CA VAL A 339 11.37 14.37 13.35
C VAL A 339 12.82 14.27 12.90
N LEU A 340 13.69 15.20 13.33
CA LEU A 340 15.11 15.17 13.02
C LEU A 340 15.81 13.94 13.61
N ALA A 341 15.48 13.54 14.84
CA ALA A 341 16.06 12.34 15.45
C ALA A 341 15.70 11.07 14.68
N VAL A 342 14.43 10.92 14.28
CA VAL A 342 13.98 9.79 13.46
C VAL A 342 14.60 9.84 12.07
N ALA A 343 14.70 11.03 11.47
CA ALA A 343 15.33 11.22 10.16
C ALA A 343 16.82 10.86 10.20
N LEU A 344 17.57 11.33 11.20
CA LEU A 344 18.98 11.00 11.40
C LEU A 344 19.18 9.51 11.63
N THR A 345 18.31 8.87 12.42
CA THR A 345 18.34 7.40 12.60
C THR A 345 18.17 6.70 11.26
N GLY A 346 17.28 7.20 10.40
CA GLY A 346 17.11 6.69 9.05
C GLY A 346 18.34 6.90 8.15
N VAL A 347 18.96 8.09 8.17
CA VAL A 347 20.19 8.35 7.40
C VAL A 347 21.33 7.44 7.85
N VAL A 348 21.48 7.24 9.16
CA VAL A 348 22.51 6.35 9.73
C VAL A 348 22.26 4.91 9.30
N TYR A 349 21.02 4.44 9.36
CA TYR A 349 20.66 3.10 8.91
C TYR A 349 20.89 2.89 7.40
N GLU A 350 20.65 3.92 6.58
CA GLU A 350 20.93 3.89 5.14
C GLU A 350 22.44 3.83 4.84
N LYS A 351 23.24 4.56 5.63
CA LYS A 351 24.69 4.58 5.48
C LYS A 351 25.32 3.26 5.92
N ASP A 352 24.83 2.72 7.03
CA ASP A 352 25.33 1.48 7.62
C ASP A 352 24.24 0.84 8.51
N ALA A 353 23.57 -0.18 7.97
CA ALA A 353 22.58 -0.94 8.73
C ALA A 353 23.20 -1.67 9.94
N ARG A 354 24.52 -1.91 9.94
CA ARG A 354 25.26 -2.58 11.02
C ARG A 354 25.48 -1.69 12.24
N ALA A 355 25.38 -0.36 12.08
CA ALA A 355 25.43 0.58 13.20
C ALA A 355 24.35 0.26 14.26
N VAL A 356 23.24 -0.35 13.83
CA VAL A 356 22.24 -0.90 14.74
C VAL A 356 22.62 -2.34 15.10
N ARG A 357 23.13 -2.53 16.31
CA ARG A 357 23.57 -3.85 16.80
C ARG A 357 22.43 -4.85 16.99
N GLU A 358 21.23 -4.37 17.32
CA GLU A 358 20.10 -5.24 17.67
C GLU A 358 19.29 -5.66 16.42
N GLN A 359 19.25 -6.97 16.16
CA GLN A 359 18.55 -7.55 15.00
C GLN A 359 17.04 -7.24 15.00
N SER A 360 16.40 -7.30 16.17
CA SER A 360 14.98 -6.95 16.32
C SER A 360 14.71 -5.49 15.97
N TRP A 361 15.64 -4.60 16.31
CA TRP A 361 15.54 -3.17 15.99
C TRP A 361 15.76 -2.91 14.49
N ARG A 362 16.74 -3.58 13.86
CA ARG A 362 16.95 -3.51 12.38
C ARG A 362 15.72 -3.93 11.60
N LYS A 363 15.16 -5.10 11.93
CA LYS A 363 13.92 -5.61 11.32
C LYS A 363 12.73 -4.70 11.60
N GLY A 364 12.69 -4.08 12.78
CA GLY A 364 11.71 -3.05 13.13
C GLY A 364 11.81 -1.83 12.21
N ILE A 365 13.01 -1.27 12.02
CA ILE A 365 13.24 -0.12 11.13
C ILE A 365 12.84 -0.47 9.69
N SER A 366 13.26 -1.63 9.17
CA SER A 366 12.88 -2.12 7.84
C SER A 366 11.35 -2.28 7.70
N TRP A 367 10.68 -2.84 8.70
CA TRP A 367 9.23 -3.01 8.68
C TRP A 367 8.51 -1.66 8.64
N VAL A 368 8.97 -0.70 9.45
CA VAL A 368 8.40 0.63 9.50
C VAL A 368 8.63 1.41 8.19
N ARG A 369 9.71 1.13 7.47
CA ARG A 369 9.98 1.69 6.13
C ARG A 369 9.11 1.10 5.01
N GLY A 370 8.36 0.03 5.31
CA GLY A 370 7.56 -0.67 4.31
C GLY A 370 8.35 -1.67 3.47
N GLU A 371 9.62 -1.93 3.81
CA GLU A 371 10.49 -2.92 3.16
C GLU A 371 10.24 -4.35 3.69
N GLY A 372 9.32 -4.49 4.65
CA GLY A 372 8.96 -5.75 5.29
C GLY A 372 9.89 -6.09 6.46
N TRP A 373 9.69 -7.28 7.05
CA TRP A 373 10.46 -7.77 8.19
C TRP A 373 11.81 -8.36 7.74
N ARG A 374 12.64 -7.55 7.07
CA ARG A 374 13.93 -7.93 6.48
C ARG A 374 15.11 -7.32 7.24
N ASP A 375 16.28 -7.94 7.14
CA ASP A 375 17.52 -7.50 7.79
C ASP A 375 18.61 -7.31 6.73
N TRP A 376 18.74 -6.07 6.23
CA TRP A 376 19.69 -5.71 5.17
C TRP A 376 21.16 -5.95 5.56
N ALA A 377 21.49 -5.91 6.85
CA ALA A 377 22.85 -6.16 7.31
C ALA A 377 23.31 -7.61 7.08
N LEU A 378 22.39 -8.57 7.03
CA LEU A 378 22.70 -9.99 6.79
C LEU A 378 22.74 -10.33 5.30
N GLU A 379 21.90 -9.70 4.47
CA GLU A 379 21.92 -9.92 3.02
C GLU A 379 23.22 -9.41 2.38
N GLU A 380 23.82 -8.34 2.90
CA GLU A 380 25.17 -7.93 2.50
C GLU A 380 26.22 -9.00 2.81
N ASP A 381 26.14 -9.63 3.99
CA ASP A 381 27.08 -10.69 4.39
C ASP A 381 26.84 -11.95 3.54
N ASP A 382 25.60 -12.32 3.23
CA ASP A 382 25.27 -13.44 2.34
C ASP A 382 25.72 -13.17 0.89
N ALA A 383 25.52 -11.93 0.39
CA ALA A 383 25.96 -11.52 -0.95
C ALA A 383 27.48 -11.51 -1.07
N LEU A 384 28.18 -10.95 -0.07
CA LEU A 384 29.65 -10.96 0.00
C LEU A 384 30.18 -12.38 0.23
N ALA A 385 29.50 -13.22 1.00
CA ALA A 385 29.87 -14.62 1.18
C ALA A 385 29.72 -15.39 -0.13
N MET A 386 28.65 -15.16 -0.91
CA MET A 386 28.45 -15.77 -2.22
C MET A 386 29.44 -15.26 -3.28
N GLU A 387 29.77 -13.97 -3.28
CA GLU A 387 30.78 -13.38 -4.18
C GLU A 387 32.19 -13.93 -3.91
N ASN A 388 32.49 -14.27 -2.65
CA ASN A 388 33.76 -14.87 -2.24
C ASN A 388 33.81 -16.40 -2.35
N VAL A 389 32.79 -17.06 -2.91
CA VAL A 389 32.88 -18.49 -3.28
C VAL A 389 33.59 -18.60 -4.64
N PRO A 390 34.80 -19.17 -4.72
CA PRO A 390 35.48 -19.35 -5.99
C PRO A 390 34.71 -20.37 -6.84
N GLY A 391 34.03 -19.89 -7.89
CA GLY A 391 33.54 -20.74 -8.98
C GLY A 391 32.03 -20.89 -9.15
N LYS A 392 31.17 -20.02 -8.59
CA LYS A 392 29.74 -20.02 -8.94
C LYS A 392 29.31 -18.73 -9.63
N THR A 393 29.38 -18.75 -10.96
CA THR A 393 28.69 -17.80 -11.84
C THR A 393 27.20 -18.15 -11.90
N TRP A 394 26.34 -17.15 -12.10
CA TRP A 394 24.86 -17.20 -12.05
C TRP A 394 24.15 -18.11 -13.08
N GLU A 395 24.89 -18.99 -13.74
CA GLU A 395 24.37 -19.98 -14.68
C GLU A 395 24.57 -21.37 -14.06
N ASP A 396 23.65 -21.76 -13.18
CA ASP A 396 23.28 -23.15 -12.87
C ASP A 396 21.97 -23.19 -12.05
#